data_AF-A0AAV0VMF1-F1
#
_entry.id   AF-A0AAV0VMF1-F1
#
_cell.length_a   1.000
_cell.length_b   1.000
_cell.length_c   1.000
_cell.angle_alpha   90.00
_cell.angle_beta   90.00
_cell.angle_gamma   90.00
#
_symmetry.space_group_name_H-M   'P 1'
#
loop_
_entity.id
_entity.type
_entity.pdbx_description
1 polymer ?
#
loop_
_entity_poly.entity_id
_entity_poly.type
_entity_poly.pdbx_seq_one_letter_code
_entity_poly.pdbx_strand_id
1 'polypeptide(L)'
;MVFIINLSFVFILINVVLHVSSNDCNLFSNYIASKNLFIINTNESIEFIPSGLELKESEWEEIERNSTFTNKVDYNDDQFIDTLTETELNISDNELTDAIHKSLVESELSNDIISVFPNRFIVRTEETTKAIVYSIKYGATFNFKIKAKCKKYQMKYHYSSLNGLICKTHYALGRRFSFKSGNLKLFLWSIADNGKIDGEVKCDV
;
A
#
# COMPACT_ATOMS: atom_id res chain seq x y z
N MET A 1 -5.65 -40.73 -39.64
CA MET A 1 -5.06 -41.10 -38.34
C MET A 1 -4.20 -39.92 -37.90
N VAL A 2 -4.78 -38.99 -37.15
CA VAL A 2 -4.15 -37.69 -36.84
C VAL A 2 -4.26 -37.45 -35.34
N PHE A 3 -3.24 -36.78 -34.80
CA PHE A 3 -3.17 -36.12 -33.50
C PHE A 3 -2.82 -36.96 -32.27
N ILE A 4 -1.55 -37.38 -32.14
CA ILE A 4 -0.91 -37.54 -30.81
C ILE A 4 0.59 -37.20 -30.91
N ILE A 5 0.99 -35.98 -31.28
CA ILE A 5 2.39 -35.53 -31.04
C ILE A 5 2.48 -34.05 -30.59
N ASN A 6 1.45 -33.22 -30.79
CA ASN A 6 1.59 -31.76 -30.61
C ASN A 6 1.26 -31.19 -29.21
N LEU A 7 0.95 -32.00 -28.20
CA LEU A 7 0.54 -31.47 -26.89
C LEU A 7 1.72 -31.20 -25.93
N SER A 8 2.84 -31.90 -26.10
CA SER A 8 3.98 -31.81 -25.16
C SER A 8 4.89 -30.61 -25.43
N PHE A 9 4.89 -30.06 -26.65
CA PHE A 9 5.74 -28.91 -27.00
C PHE A 9 5.18 -27.58 -26.52
N VAL A 10 3.86 -27.46 -26.37
CA VAL A 10 3.21 -26.23 -25.87
C VAL A 10 3.48 -26.03 -24.38
N PHE A 11 3.65 -27.10 -23.59
CA PHE A 11 3.99 -27.01 -22.18
C PHE A 11 5.46 -26.71 -21.89
N ILE A 12 6.37 -27.00 -22.82
CA ILE A 12 7.81 -26.71 -22.64
C ILE A 12 8.10 -25.23 -22.96
N LEU A 13 7.35 -24.61 -23.88
CA LEU A 13 7.52 -23.18 -24.19
C LEU A 13 6.98 -22.24 -23.09
N ILE A 14 6.06 -22.69 -22.24
CA ILE A 14 5.61 -21.89 -21.07
C ILE A 14 6.71 -21.80 -20.00
N ASN A 15 7.62 -22.78 -19.92
CA ASN A 15 8.71 -22.79 -18.94
C ASN A 15 9.94 -21.96 -19.35
N VAL A 16 10.04 -21.48 -20.59
CA VAL A 16 11.29 -20.88 -21.11
C VAL A 16 11.21 -19.34 -21.26
N VAL A 17 10.03 -18.70 -21.18
CA VAL A 17 9.88 -17.26 -21.49
C VAL A 17 9.82 -16.34 -20.26
N LEU A 18 9.82 -16.85 -19.02
CA LEU A 18 9.70 -16.01 -17.82
C LEU A 18 10.85 -16.16 -16.82
N HIS A 19 12.07 -16.37 -17.30
CA HIS A 19 13.27 -15.98 -16.53
C HIS A 19 13.62 -14.52 -16.78
N VAL A 20 12.63 -13.65 -16.54
CA VAL A 20 12.87 -12.25 -16.23
C VAL A 20 12.77 -12.18 -14.71
N SER A 21 13.89 -12.37 -14.03
CA SER A 21 13.96 -12.30 -12.56
C SER A 21 13.86 -10.83 -12.12
N SER A 22 12.69 -10.23 -12.29
CA SER A 22 12.28 -9.07 -11.53
C SER A 22 11.63 -9.58 -10.23
N ASN A 23 11.92 -8.94 -9.10
CA ASN A 23 11.22 -9.22 -7.83
C ASN A 23 9.70 -9.15 -8.01
N ASP A 24 9.21 -8.28 -8.88
CA ASP A 24 7.79 -8.10 -9.16
C ASP A 24 7.19 -9.33 -9.87
N CYS A 25 7.94 -9.96 -10.77
CA CYS A 25 7.52 -11.19 -11.44
C CYS A 25 7.48 -12.40 -10.48
N ASN A 26 8.37 -12.45 -9.49
CA ASN A 26 8.35 -13.48 -8.46
C ASN A 26 7.16 -13.31 -7.51
N LEU A 27 6.88 -12.08 -7.06
CA LEU A 27 5.71 -11.76 -6.24
C LEU A 27 4.41 -12.12 -6.96
N PHE A 28 4.31 -11.75 -8.24
CA PHE A 28 3.16 -12.05 -9.07
C PHE A 28 2.99 -13.55 -9.36
N SER A 29 4.07 -14.27 -9.65
CA SER A 29 4.01 -15.71 -9.92
C SER A 29 3.62 -16.51 -8.68
N ASN A 30 4.15 -16.12 -7.51
CA ASN A 30 3.76 -16.70 -6.22
C ASN A 30 2.29 -16.42 -5.88
N TYR A 31 1.80 -15.23 -6.20
CA TYR A 31 0.39 -14.89 -6.06
C TYR A 31 -0.51 -15.80 -6.92
N ILE A 32 -0.20 -15.96 -8.21
CA ILE A 32 -0.98 -16.85 -9.10
C ILE A 32 -0.97 -18.29 -8.58
N ALA A 33 0.20 -18.79 -8.19
CA ALA A 33 0.37 -20.16 -7.71
C ALA A 33 -0.38 -20.42 -6.39
N SER A 34 -0.31 -19.48 -5.44
CA SER A 34 -0.95 -19.63 -4.12
C SER A 34 -2.47 -19.58 -4.17
N LYS A 35 -3.07 -18.86 -5.12
CA LYS A 35 -4.53 -18.70 -5.21
C LYS A 35 -5.25 -19.75 -6.04
N ASN A 36 -4.54 -20.73 -6.62
CA ASN A 36 -5.13 -21.68 -7.56
C ASN A 36 -6.01 -20.96 -8.60
N LEU A 37 -5.52 -19.86 -9.20
CA LEU A 37 -6.28 -19.03 -10.15
C LEU A 37 -6.72 -19.78 -11.44
N PHE A 38 -6.38 -21.07 -11.55
CA PHE A 38 -7.01 -22.02 -12.47
C PHE A 38 -8.45 -22.42 -12.09
N ILE A 39 -9.00 -21.94 -10.97
CA ILE A 39 -10.38 -22.24 -10.54
C ILE A 39 -11.36 -21.16 -11.03
N ILE A 40 -12.26 -21.62 -11.89
CA ILE A 40 -13.30 -20.90 -12.63
C ILE A 40 -14.46 -20.52 -11.67
N ASN A 41 -14.30 -19.53 -10.77
CA ASN A 41 -15.39 -18.79 -10.06
C ASN A 41 -14.89 -17.87 -8.91
N THR A 42 -13.87 -17.03 -9.12
CA THR A 42 -13.49 -16.05 -8.08
C THR A 42 -14.33 -14.79 -8.20
N ASN A 43 -14.79 -14.23 -7.08
CA ASN A 43 -15.38 -12.89 -7.06
C ASN A 43 -14.32 -11.85 -7.41
N GLU A 44 -14.72 -10.63 -7.79
CA GLU A 44 -13.78 -9.51 -7.88
C GLU A 44 -13.02 -9.39 -6.56
N SER A 45 -11.71 -9.24 -6.66
CA SER A 45 -10.80 -9.22 -5.53
C SER A 45 -9.73 -8.15 -5.74
N ILE A 46 -9.37 -7.50 -4.65
CA ILE A 46 -8.26 -6.56 -4.60
C ILE A 46 -7.28 -7.12 -3.58
N GLU A 47 -6.03 -7.25 -3.99
CA GLU A 47 -4.96 -7.76 -3.13
C GLU A 47 -3.74 -6.86 -3.25
N PHE A 48 -3.19 -6.50 -2.11
CA PHE A 48 -1.96 -5.75 -2.01
C PHE A 48 -0.86 -6.70 -1.55
N ILE A 49 0.25 -6.75 -2.25
CA ILE A 49 1.35 -7.66 -1.93
C ILE A 49 2.52 -6.78 -1.51
N PRO A 50 2.70 -6.58 -0.20
CA PRO A 50 3.64 -5.59 0.26
C PRO A 50 5.07 -6.16 0.20
N SER A 51 6.03 -5.35 -0.23
CA SER A 51 7.41 -5.74 -0.53
C SER A 51 8.46 -5.08 0.37
N GLY A 52 8.08 -4.02 1.09
CA GLY A 52 8.97 -3.37 2.05
C GLY A 52 8.29 -2.24 2.81
N LEU A 53 8.64 -2.10 4.09
CA LEU A 53 8.21 -1.02 4.97
C LEU A 53 9.42 -0.18 5.38
N GLU A 54 9.33 1.14 5.16
CA GLU A 54 10.30 2.11 5.64
C GLU A 54 9.61 3.06 6.63
N LEU A 55 10.21 3.29 7.79
CA LEU A 55 9.77 4.29 8.76
C LEU A 55 10.66 5.53 8.63
N LYS A 56 10.06 6.70 8.48
CA LYS A 56 10.77 7.96 8.28
C LYS A 56 10.28 9.04 9.23
N GLU A 57 11.19 9.93 9.55
CA GLU A 57 10.93 11.18 10.24
C GLU A 57 11.27 12.32 9.29
N SER A 58 10.41 13.33 9.20
CA SER A 58 10.66 14.50 8.38
C SER A 58 11.77 15.36 8.99
N GLU A 59 12.33 16.25 8.17
CA GLU A 59 13.04 17.41 8.72
C GLU A 59 12.04 18.42 9.30
N TRP A 60 12.56 19.51 9.88
CA TRP A 60 11.72 20.62 10.31
C TRP A 60 11.20 21.38 9.08
N GLU A 61 9.91 21.27 8.81
CA GLU A 61 9.26 21.90 7.65
C GLU A 61 8.35 23.04 8.09
N GLU A 62 8.35 24.15 7.36
CA GLU A 62 7.41 25.25 7.59
C GLU A 62 5.99 24.81 7.18
N ILE A 63 5.03 24.98 8.08
CA ILE A 63 3.64 24.59 7.85
C ILE A 63 2.68 25.71 8.19
N GLU A 64 1.52 25.68 7.53
CA GLU A 64 0.45 26.61 7.82
C GLU A 64 -0.31 26.19 9.09
N ARG A 65 -0.96 27.18 9.72
CA ARG A 65 -1.67 26.98 10.99
C ARG A 65 -2.77 25.91 10.92
N ASN A 66 -3.35 25.74 9.73
CA ASN A 66 -4.47 24.84 9.45
C ASN A 66 -4.12 23.91 8.28
N SER A 67 -2.94 23.31 8.30
CA SER A 67 -2.59 22.30 7.30
C SER A 67 -3.39 21.01 7.49
N THR A 68 -3.73 20.40 6.36
CA THR A 68 -4.43 19.12 6.27
C THR A 68 -3.55 18.14 5.52
N PHE A 69 -3.52 16.90 6.00
CA PHE A 69 -2.72 15.83 5.43
C PHE A 69 -3.62 14.66 5.03
N THR A 70 -3.28 13.99 3.94
CA THR A 70 -3.97 12.80 3.41
C THR A 70 -2.92 11.75 3.11
N ASN A 71 -3.25 10.47 3.33
CA ASN A 71 -2.40 9.39 2.86
C ASN A 71 -2.28 9.49 1.33
N LYS A 72 -1.08 9.27 0.81
CA LYS A 72 -0.80 9.38 -0.62
C LYS A 72 -0.39 8.06 -1.21
N VAL A 73 -0.52 7.97 -2.52
CA VAL A 73 -0.13 6.83 -3.34
C VAL A 73 0.76 7.36 -4.45
N ASP A 74 1.92 6.77 -4.62
CA ASP A 74 2.71 6.87 -5.84
C ASP A 74 2.43 5.58 -6.64
N TYR A 75 1.86 5.75 -7.83
CA TYR A 75 1.33 4.67 -8.66
C TYR A 75 2.08 4.62 -9.99
N ASN A 76 2.69 3.47 -10.29
CA ASN A 76 3.55 3.28 -11.46
C ASN A 76 4.70 4.29 -11.58
N ASP A 77 5.28 4.67 -10.43
CA ASP A 77 6.40 5.61 -10.32
C ASP A 77 6.09 7.02 -10.89
N ASP A 78 4.81 7.34 -11.05
CA ASP A 78 4.29 8.60 -11.56
C ASP A 78 3.28 9.20 -10.57
N GLN A 79 3.49 10.48 -10.24
CA GLN A 79 2.61 11.39 -9.51
C GLN A 79 1.97 10.87 -8.20
N PHE A 80 2.25 11.57 -7.10
CA PHE A 80 1.53 11.38 -5.84
C PHE A 80 0.04 11.73 -5.99
N ILE A 81 -0.82 10.73 -5.87
CA ILE A 81 -2.29 10.85 -5.89
C ILE A 81 -2.89 10.46 -4.53
N ASP A 82 -4.07 11.00 -4.21
CA ASP A 82 -4.74 10.74 -2.93
C ASP A 82 -5.72 9.55 -3.00
N THR A 83 -6.05 9.06 -4.20
CA THR A 83 -6.99 7.94 -4.42
C THR A 83 -6.67 7.17 -5.70
N LEU A 84 -7.00 5.87 -5.72
CA LEU A 84 -6.92 5.01 -6.91
C LEU A 84 -8.24 4.93 -7.69
N THR A 85 -9.29 5.62 -7.24
CA THR A 85 -10.63 5.55 -7.84
C THR A 85 -10.63 6.04 -9.28
N GLU A 86 -9.81 7.06 -9.59
CA GLU A 86 -9.75 7.71 -10.91
C GLU A 86 -8.71 7.06 -11.85
N THR A 87 -7.98 6.05 -11.36
CA THR A 87 -7.00 5.30 -12.16
C THR A 87 -7.65 4.17 -12.95
N GLU A 88 -6.90 3.52 -13.83
CA GLU A 88 -7.34 2.34 -14.56
C GLU A 88 -7.59 1.11 -13.68
N LEU A 89 -7.13 1.12 -12.42
CA LEU A 89 -7.45 0.12 -11.41
C LEU A 89 -8.85 0.34 -10.82
N ASN A 90 -9.33 1.60 -10.77
CA ASN A 90 -10.64 1.96 -10.23
C ASN A 90 -10.90 1.30 -8.87
N ILE A 91 -10.00 1.50 -7.91
CA ILE A 91 -10.09 0.96 -6.55
C ILE A 91 -10.55 2.09 -5.63
N SER A 92 -11.67 1.89 -4.94
CA SER A 92 -12.17 2.86 -3.96
C SER A 92 -11.29 2.93 -2.71
N ASP A 93 -11.34 4.05 -1.99
CA ASP A 93 -10.54 4.26 -0.78
C ASP A 93 -10.79 3.21 0.31
N ASN A 94 -12.03 2.72 0.43
CA ASN A 94 -12.38 1.65 1.37
C ASN A 94 -11.77 0.32 0.93
N GLU A 95 -11.88 -0.03 -0.37
CA GLU A 95 -11.28 -1.24 -0.91
C GLU A 95 -9.76 -1.23 -0.77
N LEU A 96 -9.11 -0.08 -1.00
CA LEU A 96 -7.66 0.07 -0.81
C LEU A 96 -7.29 -0.10 0.67
N THR A 97 -8.03 0.54 1.59
CA THR A 97 -7.81 0.42 3.04
C THR A 97 -7.94 -1.05 3.49
N ASP A 98 -8.98 -1.74 3.03
CA ASP A 98 -9.23 -3.14 3.38
C ASP A 98 -8.15 -4.08 2.80
N ALA A 99 -7.72 -3.83 1.56
CA ALA A 99 -6.63 -4.58 0.95
C ALA A 99 -5.32 -4.41 1.73
N ILE A 100 -4.96 -3.18 2.11
CA ILE A 100 -3.75 -2.92 2.92
C ILE A 100 -3.87 -3.60 4.28
N HIS A 101 -5.01 -3.45 4.96
CA HIS A 101 -5.25 -4.06 6.26
C HIS A 101 -5.05 -5.58 6.22
N LYS A 102 -5.73 -6.25 5.29
CA LYS A 102 -5.63 -7.70 5.11
C LYS A 102 -4.18 -8.12 4.88
N SER A 103 -3.48 -7.39 4.02
CA SER A 103 -2.11 -7.71 3.64
C SER A 103 -1.15 -7.54 4.80
N LEU A 104 -1.31 -6.51 5.63
CA LEU A 104 -0.47 -6.31 6.82
C LEU A 104 -0.75 -7.34 7.92
N VAL A 105 -1.99 -7.84 8.05
CA VAL A 105 -2.31 -8.93 8.98
C VAL A 105 -1.66 -10.25 8.55
N GLU A 106 -1.60 -10.50 7.25
CA GLU A 106 -1.08 -11.76 6.67
C GLU A 106 0.43 -11.73 6.39
N SER A 107 1.05 -10.54 6.36
CA SER A 107 2.45 -10.36 5.97
C SER A 107 3.43 -10.51 7.13
N GLU A 108 4.59 -11.10 6.86
CA GLU A 108 5.77 -11.09 7.75
C GLU A 108 6.57 -9.77 7.64
N LEU A 109 5.91 -8.66 7.32
CA LEU A 109 6.60 -7.40 7.04
C LEU A 109 7.09 -6.75 8.32
N SER A 110 8.40 -6.86 8.53
CA SER A 110 9.15 -6.38 9.69
C SER A 110 8.66 -6.92 11.04
N ASN A 111 9.60 -7.35 11.88
CA ASN A 111 9.34 -7.66 13.28
C ASN A 111 8.90 -6.43 14.11
N ASP A 112 8.96 -5.24 13.52
CA ASP A 112 8.62 -3.99 14.18
C ASP A 112 7.12 -3.74 14.25
N ILE A 113 6.31 -4.34 13.37
CA ILE A 113 4.84 -4.23 13.44
C ILE A 113 4.34 -5.04 14.63
N ILE A 114 3.79 -4.33 15.61
CA ILE A 114 3.28 -4.93 16.86
C ILE A 114 1.83 -5.38 16.68
N SER A 115 1.02 -4.57 15.98
CA SER A 115 -0.40 -4.79 15.85
C SER A 115 -0.96 -4.08 14.62
N VAL A 116 -1.94 -4.72 14.00
CA VAL A 116 -2.65 -4.19 12.83
C VAL A 116 -4.14 -4.09 13.15
N PHE A 117 -4.76 -2.97 12.79
CA PHE A 117 -6.17 -2.67 12.97
C PHE A 117 -6.77 -2.22 11.63
N PRO A 118 -8.11 -2.25 11.45
CA PRO A 118 -8.74 -1.96 10.16
C PRO A 118 -8.35 -0.63 9.52
N ASN A 119 -7.97 0.37 10.31
CA ASN A 119 -7.64 1.71 9.82
C ASN A 119 -6.23 2.21 10.21
N ARG A 120 -5.44 1.40 10.92
CA ARG A 120 -4.11 1.79 11.41
C ARG A 120 -3.25 0.58 11.75
N PHE A 121 -1.94 0.75 11.76
CA PHE A 121 -1.02 -0.22 12.35
C PHE A 121 -0.08 0.46 13.34
N ILE A 122 0.51 -0.34 14.22
CA ILE A 122 1.38 0.13 15.29
C ILE A 122 2.74 -0.52 15.10
N VAL A 123 3.79 0.29 15.12
CA VAL A 123 5.18 -0.17 15.11
C VAL A 123 5.92 0.24 16.36
N ARG A 124 6.88 -0.58 16.77
CA ARG A 124 7.89 -0.23 17.77
C ARG A 124 9.08 0.39 17.05
N THR A 125 9.62 1.49 17.55
CA THR A 125 10.91 1.99 17.06
C THR A 125 12.04 1.40 17.88
N GLU A 126 13.13 0.96 17.24
CA GLU A 126 14.25 0.31 17.94
C GLU A 126 14.93 1.22 18.97
N GLU A 127 14.89 2.54 18.73
CA GLU A 127 15.58 3.54 19.56
C GLU A 127 14.76 4.01 20.77
N THR A 128 13.45 3.77 20.79
CA THR A 128 12.59 4.22 21.89
C THR A 128 11.56 3.17 22.27
N THR A 129 11.22 3.03 23.55
CA THR A 129 10.06 2.23 23.97
C THR A 129 8.72 2.80 23.49
N LYS A 130 8.72 3.81 22.60
CA LYS A 130 7.52 4.45 22.08
C LYS A 130 7.00 3.64 20.90
N ALA A 131 5.69 3.46 20.89
CA ALA A 131 4.97 2.92 19.76
C ALA A 131 4.48 4.09 18.89
N ILE A 132 4.69 4.00 17.59
CA ILE A 132 4.16 4.96 16.62
C ILE A 132 2.99 4.32 15.89
N VAL A 133 1.90 5.07 15.75
CA VAL A 133 0.68 4.62 15.09
C VAL A 133 0.58 5.27 13.71
N TYR A 134 0.49 4.46 12.66
CA TYR A 134 0.34 4.92 11.29
C TYR A 134 -1.07 4.63 10.78
N SER A 135 -1.67 5.61 10.10
CA SER A 135 -2.99 5.45 9.48
C SER A 135 -2.87 4.71 8.14
N ILE A 136 -3.69 3.68 7.93
CA ILE A 136 -3.91 3.07 6.60
C ILE A 136 -5.24 3.49 5.97
N LYS A 137 -5.97 4.41 6.62
CA LYS A 137 -7.27 4.87 6.14
C LYS A 137 -7.11 5.86 4.98
N TYR A 138 -7.46 5.42 3.78
CA TYR A 138 -7.60 6.30 2.61
C TYR A 138 -8.93 7.06 2.63
N GLY A 139 -8.98 8.19 1.92
CA GLY A 139 -10.13 9.12 1.93
C GLY A 139 -10.32 9.90 3.24
N ALA A 140 -9.36 9.81 4.18
CA ALA A 140 -9.37 10.54 5.44
C ALA A 140 -8.42 11.74 5.43
N THR A 141 -8.85 12.83 6.05
CA THR A 141 -8.03 14.03 6.25
C THR A 141 -7.60 14.15 7.70
N PHE A 142 -6.30 14.27 7.91
CA PHE A 142 -5.68 14.47 9.22
C PHE A 142 -5.39 15.96 9.40
N ASN A 143 -6.06 16.53 10.40
CA ASN A 143 -5.90 17.96 10.68
C ASN A 143 -4.71 18.19 11.58
N PHE A 144 -4.01 19.27 11.31
CA PHE A 144 -3.07 19.85 12.23
C PHE A 144 -3.60 21.22 12.70
N LYS A 145 -3.66 21.43 14.02
CA LYS A 145 -4.19 22.69 14.60
C LYS A 145 -3.38 23.11 15.80
N ILE A 146 -2.56 24.15 15.63
CA ILE A 146 -1.78 24.78 16.70
C ILE A 146 -2.59 25.88 17.37
N LYS A 147 -2.61 25.85 18.71
CA LYS A 147 -3.28 26.87 19.54
C LYS A 147 -2.42 28.11 19.80
N ALA A 148 -1.08 28.00 19.73
CA ALA A 148 -0.17 29.11 19.96
C ALA A 148 -0.31 30.23 18.89
N LYS A 149 0.06 31.47 19.24
CA LYS A 149 0.21 32.58 18.29
C LYS A 149 1.68 32.69 17.90
N CYS A 150 2.05 32.11 16.77
CA CYS A 150 3.41 32.21 16.22
C CYS A 150 3.36 32.85 14.83
N LYS A 151 4.46 33.52 14.46
CA LYS A 151 4.62 34.11 13.12
C LYS A 151 4.85 33.01 12.07
N LYS A 152 5.65 32.01 12.42
CA LYS A 152 5.94 30.83 11.61
C LYS A 152 5.86 29.57 12.47
N TYR A 153 5.36 28.49 11.89
CA TYR A 153 5.32 27.18 12.53
C TYR A 153 6.21 26.24 11.76
N GLN A 154 7.04 25.49 12.49
CA GLN A 154 7.78 24.38 11.94
C GLN A 154 7.30 23.09 12.60
N MET A 155 7.16 22.04 11.80
CA MET A 155 6.77 20.72 12.28
C MET A 155 7.76 19.66 11.84
N LYS A 156 7.97 18.70 12.72
CA LYS A 156 8.68 17.46 12.46
C LYS A 156 7.70 16.32 12.69
N TYR A 157 7.48 15.47 11.71
CA TYR A 157 6.44 14.42 11.76
C TYR A 157 6.98 13.08 11.31
N HIS A 158 6.32 12.00 11.73
CA HIS A 158 6.66 10.66 11.26
C HIS A 158 5.71 10.24 10.13
N TYR A 159 6.26 9.56 9.13
CA TYR A 159 5.49 8.93 8.07
C TYR A 159 6.14 7.60 7.70
N SER A 160 5.36 6.67 7.17
CA SER A 160 5.87 5.39 6.68
C SER A 160 5.69 5.28 5.18
N SER A 161 6.61 4.60 4.53
CA SER A 161 6.48 4.21 3.14
C SER A 161 6.30 2.69 3.05
N LEU A 162 5.21 2.26 2.41
CA LEU A 162 4.91 0.84 2.21
C LEU A 162 4.88 0.55 0.71
N ASN A 163 5.90 -0.13 0.23
CA ASN A 163 6.02 -0.55 -1.16
C ASN A 163 5.25 -1.86 -1.37
N GLY A 164 4.70 -2.07 -2.55
CA GLY A 164 4.07 -3.33 -2.92
C GLY A 164 3.44 -3.34 -4.30
N LEU A 165 2.93 -4.50 -4.68
CA LEU A 165 2.15 -4.68 -5.91
C LEU A 165 0.67 -4.68 -5.56
N ILE A 166 -0.14 -3.82 -6.18
CA ILE A 166 -1.61 -3.90 -6.07
C ILE A 166 -2.17 -4.64 -7.27
N CYS A 167 -3.12 -5.52 -7.01
CA CYS A 167 -3.73 -6.36 -8.02
C CYS A 167 -5.25 -6.27 -7.91
N LYS A 168 -5.95 -6.02 -9.03
CA LYS A 168 -7.41 -6.11 -9.11
C LYS A 168 -7.82 -7.17 -10.12
N THR A 169 -8.67 -8.09 -9.69
CA THR A 169 -9.36 -9.04 -10.57
C THR A 169 -10.73 -8.50 -10.94
N HIS A 170 -11.04 -8.46 -12.23
CA HIS A 170 -12.36 -8.11 -12.74
C HIS A 170 -13.05 -9.31 -13.34
N TYR A 171 -14.31 -9.50 -12.96
CA TYR A 171 -15.16 -10.54 -13.54
C TYR A 171 -15.91 -10.00 -14.76
N ALA A 172 -15.62 -10.54 -15.95
CA ALA A 172 -16.46 -10.33 -17.11
C ALA A 172 -17.46 -11.49 -17.24
N LEU A 173 -18.74 -11.15 -17.46
CA LEU A 173 -19.81 -12.12 -17.76
C LEU A 173 -19.33 -13.15 -18.79
N GLY A 174 -19.30 -14.43 -18.41
CA GLY A 174 -18.96 -15.54 -19.31
C GLY A 174 -17.59 -16.20 -19.10
N ARG A 175 -17.08 -16.28 -17.85
CA ARG A 175 -15.84 -16.99 -17.45
C ARG A 175 -14.52 -16.31 -17.84
N ARG A 176 -14.53 -15.06 -18.29
CA ARG A 176 -13.30 -14.32 -18.60
C ARG A 176 -12.96 -13.38 -17.46
N PHE A 177 -11.77 -13.54 -16.91
CA PHE A 177 -11.21 -12.62 -15.93
C PHE A 177 -10.24 -11.70 -16.64
N SER A 178 -10.25 -10.41 -16.28
CA SER A 178 -9.11 -9.54 -16.55
C SER A 178 -8.40 -9.25 -15.25
N PHE A 179 -7.09 -9.13 -15.34
CA PHE A 179 -6.22 -8.87 -14.22
C PHE A 179 -5.44 -7.60 -14.52
N LYS A 180 -5.46 -6.66 -13.59
CA LYS A 180 -4.66 -5.44 -13.67
C LYS A 180 -3.81 -5.32 -12.42
N SER A 181 -2.59 -4.85 -12.59
CA SER A 181 -1.70 -4.57 -11.49
C SER A 181 -0.83 -3.37 -11.79
N GLY A 182 -0.37 -2.74 -10.72
CA GLY A 182 0.67 -1.74 -10.80
C GLY A 182 1.45 -1.68 -9.50
N ASN A 183 2.63 -1.08 -9.60
CA ASN A 183 3.48 -0.86 -8.45
C ASN A 183 2.91 0.29 -7.64
N LEU A 184 2.84 0.09 -6.33
CA LEU A 184 2.40 1.08 -5.36
C LEU A 184 3.51 1.37 -4.36
N LYS A 185 3.68 2.66 -4.11
CA LYS A 185 4.35 3.15 -2.92
C LYS A 185 3.38 4.01 -2.13
N LEU A 186 2.94 3.47 -1.00
CA LEU A 186 1.99 4.13 -0.11
C LEU A 186 2.76 5.04 0.84
N PHE A 187 2.27 6.27 1.03
CA PHE A 187 2.78 7.22 2.01
C PHE A 187 1.72 7.43 3.08
N LEU A 188 2.03 6.93 4.27
CA LEU A 188 1.08 6.79 5.36
C LEU A 188 1.51 7.65 6.55
N TRP A 189 0.61 8.50 7.01
CA TRP A 189 0.93 9.45 8.08
C TRP A 189 0.80 8.83 9.46
N SER A 190 1.72 9.20 10.35
CA SER A 190 1.57 8.91 11.77
C SER A 190 0.45 9.76 12.37
N ILE A 191 -0.32 9.15 13.27
CA ILE A 191 -1.46 9.79 13.94
C ILE A 191 -1.35 9.64 15.45
N ALA A 192 -1.67 10.72 16.17
CA ALA A 192 -1.77 10.72 17.61
C ALA A 192 -3.15 10.19 18.07
N ASP A 193 -3.31 9.94 19.37
CA ASP A 193 -4.55 9.43 19.98
C ASP A 193 -5.80 10.28 19.68
N ASN A 194 -5.60 11.56 19.37
CA ASN A 194 -6.66 12.51 19.04
C ASN A 194 -7.00 12.56 17.53
N GLY A 195 -6.42 11.67 16.71
CA GLY A 195 -6.64 11.57 15.27
C GLY A 195 -5.97 12.67 14.43
N LYS A 196 -5.10 13.49 15.04
CA LYS A 196 -4.25 14.47 14.33
C LYS A 196 -2.92 13.83 13.94
N ILE A 197 -2.17 14.50 13.07
CA ILE A 197 -0.79 14.11 12.77
C ILE A 197 0.04 14.08 14.06
N ASP A 198 0.77 12.99 14.26
CA ASP A 198 1.75 12.86 15.32
C ASP A 198 3.06 13.55 14.91
N GLY A 199 3.61 14.36 15.81
CA GLY A 199 4.80 15.14 15.51
C GLY A 199 5.08 16.25 16.50
N GLU A 200 6.29 16.80 16.39
CA GLU A 200 6.78 17.91 17.18
C GLU A 200 6.55 19.23 16.48
N VAL A 201 6.27 20.26 17.27
CA VAL A 201 5.96 21.60 16.77
C VAL A 201 6.83 22.59 17.49
N LYS A 202 7.52 23.45 16.73
CA LYS A 202 8.20 24.61 17.28
C LYS A 202 7.77 25.88 16.56
N CYS A 203 7.91 26.98 17.26
CA CYS A 203 7.67 28.30 16.71
C CYS A 203 9.02 28.95 16.42
N ASP A 204 9.17 29.46 15.20
CA ASP A 204 10.27 30.37 14.91
C ASP A 204 9.93 31.74 15.51
N VAL A 205 10.85 32.28 16.31
CA VAL A 205 10.71 33.55 17.04
C VAL A 205 11.03 34.73 16.13
#